data_AF-A0A6N8XB77-F1
#
_entry.id   AF-A0A6N8XB77-F1
#
_cell.length_a   1.000
_cell.length_b   1.000
_cell.length_c   1.000
_cell.angle_alpha   90.00
_cell.angle_beta   90.00
_cell.angle_gamma   90.00
#
_symmetry.space_group_name_H-M   'P 1'
#
loop_
_entity.id
_entity.type
_entity.pdbx_description
1 polymer ?
#
loop_
_entity_poly.entity_id
_entity_poly.type
_entity_poly.pdbx_seq_one_letter_code
_entity_poly.pdbx_strand_id
1 'polypeptide(L)' 'MLQVAATFPVLSEVDDCRDADDNRLLALALDSQSDYILTGDKDLLTMSPWRGILIISPRAFLDATALRASPEP' A
#
# COMPACT_ATOMS: atom_id res chain seq x y z
N MET A 1 2.22 -22.58 -1.72
CA MET A 1 1.83 -21.19 -1.42
C MET A 1 3.02 -20.32 -1.79
N LEU A 2 2.95 -19.54 -2.87
CA LEU A 2 4.07 -18.67 -3.25
C LEU A 2 3.95 -17.40 -2.39
N GLN A 3 4.80 -17.26 -1.38
CA GLN A 3 4.95 -16.01 -0.66
C GLN A 3 6.35 -15.50 -0.98
N VAL A 4 6.44 -14.60 -1.95
CA VAL A 4 7.69 -13.90 -2.26
C VAL A 4 7.75 -12.70 -1.32
N ALA A 5 8.78 -12.65 -0.48
CA ALA A 5 9.11 -11.48 0.32
C ALA A 5 10.48 -10.97 -0.16
N ALA A 6 10.58 -9.66 -0.36
CA ALA A 6 11.82 -8.97 -0.68
C ALA A 6 12.10 -7.92 0.39
N THR A 7 13.38 -7.73 0.71
CA THR A 7 13.83 -6.69 1.63
C THR A 7 14.28 -5.47 0.83
N PHE A 8 13.88 -4.29 1.29
CA PHE A 8 14.27 -3.01 0.71
C PHE A 8 14.93 -2.15 1.79
N PRO A 9 16.04 -1.45 1.48
CA PRO A 9 16.55 -0.42 2.37
C PRO A 9 15.57 0.75 2.40
N VAL A 10 15.32 1.31 3.59
CA VAL A 10 14.53 2.53 3.76
C VAL A 10 15.51 3.69 3.88
N LEU A 11 15.49 4.57 2.89
CA LEU A 11 16.37 5.73 2.73
C LEU A 11 15.59 7.05 2.73
N SER A 12 14.31 7.01 2.35
CA SER A 12 13.44 8.18 2.34
C SER A 12 13.00 8.57 3.76
N GLU A 13 13.08 9.87 4.07
CA GLU A 13 12.43 10.43 5.26
C GLU A 13 10.99 10.84 4.92
N VAL A 14 10.04 10.37 5.72
CA VAL A 14 8.62 10.68 5.58
C VAL A 14 8.10 11.11 6.94
N ASP A 15 7.34 12.21 6.99
CA ASP A 15 6.66 12.71 8.18
C ASP A 15 5.22 13.16 7.85
N ASP A 16 4.59 12.45 6.91
CA ASP A 16 3.31 12.83 6.32
C ASP A 16 2.11 12.29 7.14
N CYS A 17 2.32 11.23 7.94
CA CYS A 17 1.29 10.60 8.76
C CYS A 17 1.19 11.23 10.15
N ARG A 18 -0.01 11.26 10.73
CA ARG A 18 -0.24 11.73 12.10
C ARG A 18 0.32 10.76 13.14
N ASP A 19 0.29 9.47 12.82
CA ASP A 19 0.98 8.45 13.60
C ASP A 19 2.42 8.32 13.07
N ALA A 20 3.37 8.73 13.90
CA ALA A 20 4.79 8.67 13.54
C ALA A 20 5.27 7.24 13.26
N ASP A 21 4.62 6.22 13.82
CA ASP A 21 4.98 4.82 13.58
C ASP A 21 4.58 4.34 12.18
N ASP A 22 3.62 5.00 11.52
CA ASP A 22 3.17 4.65 10.18
C ASP A 22 4.02 5.30 9.08
N ASN A 23 4.78 6.35 9.40
CA ASN A 23 5.71 7.00 8.48
C ASN A 23 6.74 6.02 7.89
N ARG A 24 7.17 5.01 8.66
CA ARG A 24 8.09 3.96 8.16
C ARG A 24 7.47 3.08 7.07
N LEU A 25 6.14 2.87 7.11
CA LEU A 25 5.43 2.10 6.10
C LEU A 25 5.32 2.89 4.80
N LEU A 26 5.04 4.19 4.92
CA LEU A 26 5.03 5.12 3.79
C LEU A 26 6.42 5.24 3.15
N ALA A 27 7.47 5.41 3.96
CA ALA A 27 8.85 5.46 3.48
C ALA A 27 9.25 4.17 2.76
N LEU A 28 8.93 3.00 3.34
CA LEU A 28 9.18 1.71 2.72
C LEU A 28 8.49 1.59 1.36
N ALA A 29 7.19 1.90 1.29
CA ALA A 29 6.41 1.81 0.06
C ALA A 29 6.96 2.73 -1.05
N LEU A 30 7.45 3.92 -0.67
CA LEU A 30 8.10 4.84 -1.58
C LEU A 30 9.41 4.27 -2.13
N ASP A 31 10.28 3.76 -1.25
CA ASP A 31 11.59 3.22 -1.63
C ASP A 31 11.49 1.89 -2.38
N SER A 32 10.47 1.08 -2.10
CA SER A 32 10.17 -0.15 -2.85
C SER A 32 9.36 0.09 -4.12
N GLN A 33 8.99 1.35 -4.42
CA GLN A 33 8.16 1.72 -5.57
C GLN A 33 6.86 0.90 -5.64
N SER A 34 6.23 0.71 -4.49
CA SER A 34 5.01 -0.09 -4.39
C SER A 34 3.82 0.62 -5.05
N ASP A 35 3.02 -0.13 -5.80
CA ASP A 35 1.76 0.38 -6.34
C ASP A 35 0.67 0.53 -5.26
N TYR A 36 0.72 -0.34 -4.23
CA TYR A 36 -0.29 -0.43 -3.18
C TYR A 36 0.31 -0.56 -1.78
N ILE A 37 -0.34 0.06 -0.79
CA ILE A 37 -0.24 -0.30 0.63
C ILE A 37 -1.58 -0.93 1.03
N LEU A 38 -1.54 -2.17 1.50
CA LEU A 38 -2.72 -2.88 1.99
C LEU A 38 -2.79 -2.75 3.51
N THR A 39 -3.79 -2.03 4.03
CA THR A 39 -3.92 -1.80 5.48
C THR A 39 -5.38 -1.72 5.92
N GLY A 40 -5.62 -2.05 7.19
CA GLY A 40 -6.89 -1.79 7.87
C GLY A 40 -6.92 -0.48 8.66
N ASP A 41 -5.78 0.21 8.74
CA ASP A 41 -5.65 1.46 9.49
C ASP A 41 -6.42 2.61 8.81
N LYS A 42 -7.24 3.32 9.58
CA LYS A 42 -8.12 4.36 9.03
C LYS A 42 -7.37 5.64 8.70
N ASP A 43 -6.38 6.02 9.49
CA ASP A 43 -5.60 7.23 9.26
C ASP A 43 -4.80 7.09 7.97
N LEU A 44 -4.12 5.95 7.77
CA LEU A 44 -3.45 5.64 6.49
C LEU A 44 -4.42 5.59 5.31
N LEU A 45 -5.59 4.96 5.46
CA LEU A 45 -6.58 4.89 4.38
C LEU A 45 -7.06 6.28 3.93
N THR A 46 -7.11 7.27 4.84
CA THR A 46 -7.51 8.65 4.47
C THR A 46 -6.47 9.39 3.63
N MET A 47 -5.23 8.90 3.59
CA MET A 47 -4.14 9.50 2.82
C MET A 47 -4.11 9.03 1.35
N SER A 48 -5.00 8.10 0.96
CA SER A 48 -5.06 7.56 -0.39
C SER A 48 -5.60 8.56 -1.42
N PRO A 49 -4.95 8.76 -2.58
CA PRO A 49 -3.62 8.26 -2.94
C PRO A 49 -2.50 9.08 -2.28
N TRP A 50 -1.45 8.40 -1.81
CA TRP A 50 -0.28 9.06 -1.23
C TRP A 50 0.91 8.94 -2.19
N ARG A 51 1.39 10.07 -2.73
CA ARG A 51 2.51 10.14 -3.70
C ARG A 51 2.39 9.18 -4.89
N GLY A 52 1.15 8.92 -5.33
CA GLY A 52 0.85 7.99 -6.43
C GLY A 52 0.65 6.53 -6.01
N ILE A 53 0.88 6.20 -4.73
CA ILE A 53 0.68 4.89 -4.13
C ILE A 53 -0.75 4.79 -3.61
N LEU A 54 -1.45 3.73 -3.97
CA LEU A 54 -2.82 3.49 -3.51
C LEU A 54 -2.81 2.83 -2.13
N ILE A 55 -3.42 3.49 -1.15
CA ILE A 55 -3.63 2.92 0.18
C ILE A 55 -5.06 2.40 0.25
N ILE A 56 -5.22 1.09 0.35
CA ILE A 56 -6.54 0.44 0.29
C ILE A 56 -6.64 -0.72 1.29
N SER A 57 -7.87 -1.10 1.62
CA SER A 57 -8.09 -2.27 2.47
C SER A 57 -7.84 -3.57 1.71
N PRO A 58 -7.44 -4.65 2.39
CA PRO A 58 -7.32 -5.98 1.76
C PRO A 58 -8.61 -6.40 1.06
N ARG A 59 -9.77 -6.10 1.65
CA ARG A 59 -11.08 -6.38 1.04
C ARG A 59 -11.27 -5.60 -0.27
N ALA A 60 -10.98 -4.31 -0.27
CA ALA A 60 -11.09 -3.48 -1.46
C ALA A 60 -10.15 -3.96 -2.58
N PHE A 61 -8.95 -4.41 -2.24
CA PHE A 61 -8.03 -5.00 -3.21
C PHE A 61 -8.61 -6.28 -3.83
N LEU A 62 -9.12 -7.19 -2.99
CA LEU A 62 -9.76 -8.42 -3.48
C LEU A 62 -10.95 -8.11 -4.40
N ASP A 63 -11.82 -7.18 -4.01
CA ASP A 63 -12.98 -6.76 -4.81
C ASP A 63 -12.54 -6.17 -6.18
N ALA A 64 -11.50 -5.34 -6.20
CA ALA A 64 -10.94 -4.78 -7.44
C ALA A 64 -10.31 -5.85 -8.35
N THR A 65 -9.66 -6.87 -7.77
CA THR A 65 -9.09 -7.98 -8.54
C THR A 65 -10.17 -8.94 -9.06
N ALA A 66 -11.26 -9.13 -8.30
CA ALA A 66 -12.38 -9.97 -8.72
C ALA A 66 -13.10 -9.39 -9.94
N LEU A 67 -13.21 -8.06 -10.05
CA LEU A 67 -13.77 -7.39 -11.23
C LEU A 67 -12.94 -7.59 -12.50
N ARG A 68 -11.61 -7.76 -12.37
CA ARG A 68 -10.71 -8.06 -13.50
C ARG A 68 -10.67 -9.54 -13.87
N ALA A 69 -11.25 -10.41 -13.04
CA ALA A 69 -11.29 -11.85 -13.24
C ALA A 69 -12.53 -12.33 -14.01
N SER A 70 -13.45 -11.43 -14.42
CA SER A 70 -14.43 -11.77 -15.45
C SER A 70 -13.69 -12.01 -16.77
N PRO A 71 -13.69 -13.23 -17.33
CA PRO A 71 -13.18 -13.43 -18.68
C PRO A 71 -14.03 -12.59 -19.63
N GLU A 72 -13.37 -11.87 -20.54
CA GLU A 72 -14.05 -11.32 -21.71
C GLU A 72 -14.77 -12.46 -22.46
N PRO A 73 -15.94 -12.19 -23.07
CA PRO A 73 -16.74 -13.21 -23.76
C PRO A 73 -15.98 -13.94 -24.88
#